data_AF-A0A1D2RBU9-F1
#
_entry.id   AF-A0A1D2RBU9-F1
#
_cell.length_a   1.000
_cell.length_b   1.000
_cell.length_c   1.000
_cell.angle_alpha   90.00
_cell.angle_beta   90.00
_cell.angle_gamma   90.00
#
_symmetry.space_group_name_H-M   'P 1'
#
loop_
_entity.id
_entity.type
_entity.pdbx_description
1 polymer ?
#
loop_
_entity_poly.entity_id
_entity_poly.type
_entity_poly.pdbx_seq_one_letter_code
_entity_poly.pdbx_strand_id
1 'polypeptide(L)' 'MQCEICGGYVEVGKRVRVEGAIVTACDRCAGYGEVVAVVRKPKPRLRRRVEEGKEKPVTEEDGIKFEEELIEHYDPPY' A
#
# COMPACT_ATOMS: atom_id res chain seq x y z
N MET A 1 2.69 2.23 -6.29
CA MET A 1 2.17 1.38 -7.38
C MET A 1 3.37 0.96 -8.21
N GLN A 2 3.20 0.02 -9.14
CA GLN A 2 4.32 -0.47 -9.95
C GLN A 2 4.13 -0.05 -11.41
N CYS A 3 5.22 0.30 -12.10
CA CYS A 3 5.22 0.51 -13.54
C CYS A 3 5.20 -0.85 -14.25
N GLU A 4 4.26 -1.03 -15.16
CA GLU A 4 4.05 -2.30 -15.88
C GLU A 4 5.02 -2.47 -17.07
N ILE A 5 5.83 -1.45 -17.39
CA ILE A 5 6.83 -1.50 -18.47
C ILE A 5 8.23 -1.81 -17.92
N CYS A 6 8.69 -1.08 -16.88
CA CYS A 6 10.04 -1.25 -16.33
C CYS A 6 10.07 -1.93 -14.95
N GLY A 7 8.92 -2.28 -14.38
CA GLY A 7 8.83 -2.87 -13.04
C GLY A 7 9.13 -1.92 -11.87
N GLY A 8 9.53 -0.68 -12.14
CA GLY A 8 9.89 0.30 -11.11
C GLY A 8 8.71 0.74 -10.25
N TYR A 9 8.96 0.99 -8.96
CA TYR A 9 7.96 1.53 -8.06
C TYR A 9 7.74 3.03 -8.31
N VAL A 10 6.48 3.47 -8.31
CA VAL A 10 6.10 4.88 -8.47
C VAL A 10 5.00 5.29 -7.49
N GLU A 11 5.04 6.56 -7.06
CA GLU A 11 3.96 7.18 -6.26
C GLU A 11 2.86 7.80 -7.13
N VAL A 12 3.29 8.43 -8.22
CA VAL A 12 2.45 9.01 -9.28
C VAL A 12 2.79 8.28 -10.57
N GLY A 13 1.79 7.65 -11.18
CA GLY A 13 1.91 6.98 -12.46
C GLY A 13 1.04 7.64 -13.52
N LYS A 14 1.20 7.24 -14.78
CA LYS A 14 0.33 7.63 -15.90
C LYS A 14 -0.36 6.38 -16.43
N ARG A 15 -1.65 6.45 -16.74
CA ARG A 15 -2.29 5.45 -17.61
C ARG A 15 -1.92 5.77 -19.03
N VAL A 16 -1.33 4.80 -19.69
CA VAL A 16 -0.81 4.93 -21.05
C VAL A 16 -1.44 3.85 -21.90
N ARG A 17 -1.94 4.22 -23.07
CA ARG A 17 -2.39 3.28 -24.09
C ARG A 17 -1.20 2.87 -24.94
N VAL A 18 -0.82 1.60 -24.85
CA VAL A 18 0.24 0.96 -25.64
C VAL A 18 -0.39 -0.21 -26.37
N GLU A 19 -0.33 -0.22 -27.70
CA GLU A 19 -0.85 -1.33 -28.54
C GLU A 19 -2.30 -1.75 -28.24
N GLY A 20 -3.15 -0.79 -27.85
CA GLY A 20 -4.56 -1.04 -27.51
C GLY A 20 -4.82 -1.45 -26.06
N ALA A 21 -3.77 -1.78 -25.29
CA ALA A 21 -3.86 -2.05 -23.86
C ALA A 21 -3.64 -0.77 -23.04
N ILE A 22 -4.33 -0.65 -21.90
CA ILE A 22 -4.13 0.46 -20.95
C ILE A 22 -3.28 -0.04 -19.79
N VAL A 23 -2.06 0.50 -19.69
CA VAL A 23 -1.08 0.13 -18.66
C VAL A 23 -0.72 1.30 -17.76
N THR A 24 -0.19 1.03 -16.58
CA THR A 24 0.38 2.03 -15.67
C THR A 24 1.88 2.18 -15.92
N ALA A 25 2.30 3.37 -16.34
CA ALA A 25 3.70 3.67 -16.63
C ALA A 25 4.27 4.75 -15.69
N CYS A 26 5.59 4.70 -15.45
CA CYS A 26 6.33 5.81 -14.85
C CYS A 26 6.51 6.96 -15.86
N ASP A 27 6.96 8.13 -15.41
CA ASP A 27 7.15 9.30 -16.30
C ASP A 27 8.08 9.01 -17.49
N ARG A 28 9.11 8.18 -17.30
CA ARG A 28 10.05 7.80 -18.36
C ARG A 28 9.40 6.88 -19.40
N CYS A 29 8.64 5.89 -18.93
CA CYS A 29 7.99 4.90 -19.80
C CYS A 29 6.69 5.43 -20.43
N ALA A 30 6.20 6.59 -20.01
CA ALA A 30 4.99 7.16 -20.58
C ALA A 30 5.12 7.57 -22.06
N GLY A 31 6.36 7.74 -22.55
CA GLY A 31 6.62 8.04 -23.96
C GLY A 31 6.41 6.86 -24.93
N TYR A 32 6.23 5.63 -24.43
CA TYR A 32 5.98 4.45 -25.29
C TYR A 32 4.55 4.39 -25.85
N GLY A 33 3.66 5.29 -25.44
CA GLY A 33 2.27 5.31 -25.92
C GLY A 33 1.56 6.63 -25.64
N GLU A 34 0.23 6.61 -25.73
CA GLU A 34 -0.61 7.78 -25.51
C GLU A 34 -1.02 7.91 -24.04
N VAL A 35 -0.75 9.05 -23.41
CA VAL A 35 -1.14 9.29 -22.01
C VAL A 35 -2.64 9.60 -21.93
N VAL A 36 -3.39 8.71 -21.28
CA VAL A 36 -4.85 8.81 -21.12
C VAL A 36 -5.23 9.51 -19.81
N ALA A 37 -4.48 9.24 -18.73
CA ALA A 37 -4.76 9.82 -17.41
C ALA A 37 -3.53 9.81 -16.51
N VAL A 38 -3.56 10.63 -15.45
CA VAL A 38 -2.58 10.56 -14.35
C VAL A 38 -3.21 9.83 -13.17
N VAL A 39 -2.49 8.88 -12.59
CA VAL A 39 -2.94 8.07 -11.46
C VAL A 39 -2.07 8.36 -10.26
N ARG A 40 -2.70 8.55 -9.10
CA ARG A 40 -2.01 8.78 -7.83
C ARG A 40 -2.52 7.79 -6.80
N LYS A 41 -1.65 7.39 -5.87
CA LYS A 41 -2.12 6.63 -4.71
C LYS A 41 -3.24 7.40 -4.00
N PRO A 42 -4.37 6.75 -3.67
CA PRO A 42 -5.38 7.39 -2.84
C PRO A 42 -4.73 7.77 -1.51
N LYS A 43 -4.87 9.03 -1.11
CA LYS A 43 -4.47 9.46 0.23
C LYS A 43 -5.32 8.66 1.24
N PRO A 44 -4.71 8.09 2.30
CA PRO A 44 -5.50 7.49 3.36
C PRO A 44 -6.44 8.56 3.90
N ARG A 45 -7.75 8.31 3.83
CA ARG A 45 -8.72 9.17 4.51
C ARG A 45 -8.46 8.98 5.99
N LEU A 46 -7.94 10.02 6.66
CA LEU A 46 -8.00 10.09 8.11
C LEU A 46 -9.45 9.87 8.48
N ARG A 47 -9.76 8.74 9.12
CA ARG A 47 -11.06 8.53 9.73
C ARG A 47 -11.21 9.68 10.72
N ARG A 48 -12.13 10.60 10.44
CA ARG A 48 -12.50 11.66 11.36
C ARG A 48 -12.91 10.93 12.64
N ARG A 49 -12.08 11.04 13.68
CA ARG A 49 -12.40 10.50 15.01
C ARG A 49 -13.71 11.18 15.38
N VAL A 50 -14.81 10.43 15.36
CA VAL A 50 -16.05 10.89 15.95
C VAL A 50 -15.67 11.08 17.42
N GLU A 51 -15.84 12.28 17.96
CA GLU A 51 -15.70 12.48 19.39
C GLU A 51 -16.76 11.61 20.06
N GLU A 52 -16.34 10.42 20.47
CA GLU A 52 -17.10 9.55 21.36
C GLU A 52 -17.13 10.25 22.72
N GLY A 53 -18.10 11.15 22.88
CA GLY A 53 -18.55 11.56 24.18
C GLY A 53 -19.03 10.34 24.94
N LYS A 54 -18.50 10.19 26.16
CA LYS A 54 -18.76 9.18 27.20
C LYS A 54 -17.80 8.01 27.21
N GLU A 55 -16.73 8.21 27.99
CA GLU A 55 -15.97 7.16 28.67
C GLU A 55 -16.94 6.11 29.23
N LYS A 56 -16.81 4.88 28.74
CA LYS A 56 -17.26 3.68 29.46
C LYS A 56 -16.00 3.01 30.01
N PRO A 57 -15.96 2.64 31.30
CA PRO A 57 -14.82 1.94 31.86
C PRO A 57 -14.66 0.60 31.14
N VAL A 58 -13.45 0.37 30.62
CA VAL A 58 -13.05 -0.91 30.03
C VAL A 58 -12.86 -1.87 31.20
N THR A 59 -13.72 -2.86 31.34
CA THR A 59 -13.50 -3.99 32.25
C THR A 59 -12.39 -4.87 31.64
N GLU A 60 -11.37 -5.17 32.44
CA GLU A 60 -10.15 -5.92 32.11
C GLU A 60 -10.40 -7.42 31.80
N GLU A 61 -11.14 -7.76 30.75
CA GLU A 61 -11.39 -9.19 30.44
C GLU A 61 -11.10 -9.63 28.99
N ASP A 62 -10.55 -8.77 28.12
CA ASP A 62 -10.05 -9.20 26.80
C ASP A 62 -8.51 -9.17 26.74
N GLY A 63 -7.90 -9.94 27.65
CA GLY A 63 -6.47 -10.21 27.67
C GLY A 63 -6.08 -11.21 26.58
N ILE A 64 -5.81 -10.75 25.37
CA ILE A 64 -5.06 -11.55 24.39
C ILE A 64 -3.59 -11.54 24.83
N LYS A 65 -3.18 -12.55 25.59
CA LYS A 65 -1.76 -12.85 25.86
C LYS A 65 -1.11 -13.34 24.57
N PHE A 66 -0.30 -12.50 23.93
CA PHE A 66 0.71 -12.98 22.99
C PHE A 66 1.96 -13.32 23.81
N GLU A 67 2.26 -14.62 23.97
CA GLU A 67 3.57 -15.07 24.43
C GLU A 67 4.50 -15.04 23.21
N GLU A 68 5.27 -13.97 23.07
CA GLU A 68 6.36 -13.89 22.09
C GLU A 68 7.60 -14.56 22.69
N GLU A 69 7.92 -15.77 22.24
CA GLU A 69 9.14 -16.47 22.62
C GLU A 69 10.24 -16.14 21.60
N LEU A 70 11.28 -15.41 22.04
CA LEU A 70 12.43 -15.05 21.21
C LEU A 70 13.32 -16.29 21.02
N ILE A 71 13.31 -16.88 19.83
CA ILE A 71 14.20 -18.00 19.50
C ILE A 71 15.58 -17.43 19.17
N GLU A 72 16.50 -17.49 20.12
CA GLU A 72 17.86 -16.91 20.00
C GLU A 72 18.81 -17.74 19.10
N HIS A 73 18.46 -18.98 18.76
CA HIS A 73 19.29 -19.86 17.93
C HIS A 73 18.53 -20.41 16.72
N TYR A 74 18.62 -19.67 15.60
CA TYR A 74 18.18 -20.13 14.28
C TYR A 74 19.35 -20.77 13.54
N ASP A 75 19.41 -22.10 13.51
CA ASP A 75 20.37 -22.84 12.68
C ASP A 75 19.74 -23.16 11.31
N PRO A 76 20.19 -22.51 10.21
CA PRO A 76 19.72 -22.85 8.87
C PRO A 76 20.30 -24.21 8.43
N PRO A 77 19.52 -25.09 7.81
CA PRO A 77 20.05 -26.33 7.25
C PRO A 77 20.91 -25.99 6.02
N TYR A 78 22.15 -26.47 6.03
CA TYR A 78 23.03 -26.55 4.85
C TYR A 78 22.46 -27.52 3.80
#